data_AF-A0A1E1WFY5-F1
#
_entry.id   AF-A0A1E1WFY5-F1
#
_cell.length_a   1.000
_cell.length_b   1.000
_cell.length_c   1.000
_cell.angle_alpha   90.00
_cell.angle_beta   90.00
_cell.angle_gamma   90.00
#
_symmetry.space_group_name_H-M   'P 1'
#
loop_
_entity.id
_entity.type
_entity.pdbx_description
1 polymer ?
#
loop_
_entity_poly.entity_id
_entity_poly.type
_entity_poly.pdbx_seq_one_letter_code
_entity_poly.pdbx_strand_id
1 'polypeptide(L)'
;CQVVKILSYYQKGNPNYVLVKLIDEEKLERSRDIYLYHLPDELKEPETHVVHVRLANIQPKDKDITFSELAEQQLKKITDGDDDLYLSGRVAMTIGNCVIVESLETCRDLTSLKKTVVRHDFRQELLERHAIPNPEHLKKLDQLCAK
;
A
#
# COMPACT_ATOMS: atom_id res chain seq x y z
N CYS A 1 -14.80 -5.59 -8.56
CA CYS A 1 -13.71 -6.59 -8.57
C CYS A 1 -13.59 -7.22 -9.96
N GLN A 2 -12.45 -7.79 -10.29
CA GLN A 2 -12.19 -8.41 -11.60
C GLN A 2 -11.84 -9.89 -11.42
N VAL A 3 -12.49 -10.78 -12.16
CA VAL A 3 -12.10 -12.20 -12.17
C VAL A 3 -10.79 -12.35 -12.94
N VAL A 4 -9.76 -12.87 -12.27
CA VAL A 4 -8.42 -13.07 -12.84
C VAL A 4 -8.26 -14.49 -13.36
N LYS A 5 -8.78 -15.48 -12.62
CA LYS A 5 -8.60 -16.90 -12.94
C LYS A 5 -9.71 -17.76 -12.35
N ILE A 6 -10.16 -18.75 -13.09
CA ILE A 6 -11.01 -19.83 -12.55
C ILE A 6 -10.11 -20.85 -11.85
N LEU A 7 -10.40 -21.14 -10.59
CA LEU A 7 -9.60 -22.04 -9.76
C LEU A 7 -10.15 -23.46 -9.74
N SER A 8 -11.47 -23.62 -9.82
CA SER A 8 -12.11 -24.92 -9.92
C SER A 8 -13.49 -24.83 -10.55
N TYR A 9 -14.02 -25.99 -10.94
CA TYR A 9 -15.33 -26.14 -11.54
C TYR A 9 -16.19 -27.09 -10.70
N TYR A 10 -17.51 -26.91 -10.77
CA TYR A 10 -18.48 -27.90 -10.34
C TYR A 10 -18.47 -29.10 -11.30
N GLN A 11 -19.05 -30.22 -10.87
CA GLN A 11 -19.18 -31.43 -11.71
C GLN A 11 -19.91 -31.17 -13.05
N LYS A 12 -20.79 -30.16 -13.09
CA LYS A 12 -21.54 -29.75 -14.28
C LYS A 12 -20.77 -28.80 -15.22
N GLY A 13 -19.51 -28.49 -14.91
CA GLY A 13 -18.64 -27.65 -15.76
C GLY A 13 -18.71 -26.15 -15.50
N ASN A 14 -19.61 -25.66 -14.63
CA ASN A 14 -19.64 -24.25 -14.24
C ASN A 14 -18.49 -23.92 -13.26
N PRO A 15 -17.91 -22.71 -13.29
CA PRO A 15 -16.94 -22.27 -12.29
C PRO A 15 -17.49 -22.41 -10.86
N ASN A 16 -16.65 -22.80 -9.90
CA ASN A 16 -17.01 -22.89 -8.48
C ASN A 16 -16.20 -21.87 -7.68
N TYR A 17 -14.88 -22.01 -7.68
CA TYR A 17 -13.99 -21.03 -7.08
C TYR A 17 -13.27 -20.25 -8.15
N VAL A 18 -13.15 -18.96 -7.91
CA VAL A 18 -12.41 -18.03 -8.77
C VAL A 18 -11.49 -17.16 -7.93
N LEU A 19 -10.40 -16.73 -8.56
CA LEU A 19 -9.51 -15.72 -8.04
C LEU A 19 -9.98 -14.36 -8.54
N VAL A 20 -10.31 -13.45 -7.63
CA VAL A 20 -10.70 -12.08 -7.95
C VAL A 20 -9.63 -11.10 -7.50
N LYS A 21 -9.42 -10.04 -8.29
CA LYS A 21 -8.70 -8.83 -7.89
C LYS A 21 -9.71 -7.81 -7.40
N LEU A 22 -9.62 -7.42 -6.13
CA LEU A 22 -10.31 -6.26 -5.58
C LEU A 22 -9.57 -5.03 -6.13
N ILE A 23 -10.19 -4.33 -7.07
CA ILE A 23 -9.52 -3.29 -7.86
C ILE A 23 -9.19 -2.05 -7.01
N ASP A 24 -10.01 -1.77 -5.99
CA ASP A 24 -9.86 -0.65 -5.04
C ASP A 24 -8.95 -0.93 -3.85
N GLU A 25 -8.57 -2.19 -3.65
CA GLU A 25 -7.65 -2.62 -2.57
C GLU A 25 -6.36 -3.23 -3.13
N GLU A 26 -6.32 -3.46 -4.43
CA GLU A 26 -5.32 -4.26 -5.14
C GLU A 26 -5.03 -5.65 -4.54
N LYS A 27 -6.01 -6.20 -3.84
CA LYS A 27 -5.89 -7.47 -3.14
C LYS A 27 -6.42 -8.62 -4.00
N LEU A 28 -5.75 -9.76 -3.95
CA LEU A 28 -6.24 -11.00 -4.54
C LEU A 28 -7.02 -11.80 -3.49
N GLU A 29 -8.21 -12.24 -3.86
CA GLU A 29 -9.07 -13.02 -2.98
C GLU A 29 -9.67 -14.22 -3.71
N ARG A 30 -9.81 -15.33 -2.97
CA ARG A 30 -10.53 -16.51 -3.44
C ARG A 30 -12.01 -16.33 -3.08
N SER A 31 -12.88 -16.27 -4.09
CA SER A 31 -14.33 -16.20 -3.90
C SER A 31 -15.05 -17.35 -4.61
N ARG A 32 -16.29 -17.60 -4.23
CA ARG A 32 -17.19 -18.48 -4.99
C ARG A 32 -17.91 -17.66 -6.06
N ASP A 33 -18.19 -18.29 -7.19
CA ASP A 33 -18.95 -17.68 -8.29
C ASP A 33 -20.32 -17.14 -7.83
N ILE A 34 -21.01 -17.86 -6.94
CA ILE A 34 -22.32 -17.47 -6.39
C ILE A 34 -22.33 -16.15 -5.61
N TYR A 35 -21.17 -15.62 -5.23
CA TYR A 35 -21.04 -14.34 -4.54
C TYR A 35 -20.65 -13.20 -5.48
N LEU A 36 -20.49 -13.47 -6.77
CA LEU A 36 -20.14 -12.47 -7.77
C LEU A 36 -21.37 -12.01 -8.52
N TYR A 37 -21.56 -10.70 -8.55
CA TYR A 37 -22.62 -10.04 -9.29
C TYR A 37 -22.04 -9.32 -10.51
N HIS A 38 -22.86 -9.16 -11.54
CA HIS A 38 -22.51 -8.31 -12.67
C HIS A 38 -22.35 -6.87 -12.19
N LEU A 39 -21.22 -6.24 -12.51
CA LEU A 39 -20.97 -4.83 -12.20
C LEU A 39 -21.75 -3.94 -13.18
N PRO A 40 -22.72 -3.12 -12.73
CA PRO A 40 -23.43 -2.16 -13.58
C PRO A 40 -22.45 -1.23 -14.30
N ASP A 41 -22.77 -0.81 -15.53
CA ASP A 41 -21.87 0.02 -16.36
C ASP A 41 -21.56 1.37 -15.71
N GLU A 42 -22.52 1.95 -14.99
CA GLU A 42 -22.40 3.20 -14.22
C GLU A 42 -21.30 3.11 -13.14
N LEU A 43 -21.01 1.90 -12.63
CA LEU A 43 -19.98 1.66 -11.63
C LEU A 43 -18.64 1.26 -12.26
N LYS A 44 -18.54 1.18 -13.59
CA LYS A 44 -17.27 0.94 -14.32
C LYS A 44 -16.54 2.23 -14.65
N GLU A 45 -17.22 3.37 -14.60
CA GLU A 45 -16.67 4.69 -14.96
C GLU A 45 -15.59 5.21 -14.00
N PRO A 46 -15.65 5.01 -12.67
CA PRO A 46 -14.61 5.52 -11.79
C PRO A 46 -13.27 4.83 -12.07
N GLU A 47 -12.25 5.62 -12.43
CA GLU A 47 -10.88 5.10 -12.49
C GLU A 47 -10.40 4.80 -11.07
N THR A 48 -10.18 3.52 -10.78
CA THR A 48 -9.70 3.06 -9.47
C THR A 48 -8.17 3.20 -9.44
N HIS A 49 -7.65 4.23 -8.76
CA HIS A 49 -6.21 4.48 -8.64
C HIS A 49 -5.68 4.05 -7.27
N VAL A 50 -5.64 2.75 -7.02
CA VAL A 50 -4.87 2.24 -5.88
C VAL A 50 -3.40 2.41 -6.18
N VAL A 51 -2.68 3.07 -5.27
CA VAL A 51 -1.24 3.23 -5.35
C VAL A 51 -0.58 2.57 -4.16
N HIS A 52 0.53 1.85 -4.41
CA HIS A 52 1.38 1.34 -3.34
C HIS A 52 2.37 2.41 -2.94
N VAL A 53 2.24 2.94 -1.73
CA VAL A 53 3.22 3.89 -1.20
C VAL A 53 4.34 3.13 -0.49
N ARG A 54 5.60 3.39 -0.86
CA ARG A 54 6.79 2.77 -0.24
C ARG A 54 7.80 3.80 0.22
N LEU A 55 8.20 3.73 1.49
CA LEU A 55 9.20 4.61 2.06
C LEU A 55 10.62 4.21 1.62
N ALA A 56 11.34 5.15 1.01
CA ALA A 56 12.66 4.94 0.46
C ALA A 56 13.79 5.07 1.50
N ASN A 57 14.96 4.59 1.08
CA ASN A 57 16.26 4.75 1.77
C ASN A 57 16.34 4.16 3.18
N ILE A 58 15.50 3.18 3.50
CA ILE A 58 15.58 2.33 4.70
C ILE A 58 15.41 0.87 4.32
N GLN A 59 15.81 -0.02 5.22
CA GLN A 59 15.55 -1.47 5.12
C GLN A 59 15.37 -2.08 6.51
N PRO A 60 14.76 -3.27 6.62
CA PRO A 60 14.62 -3.97 7.90
C PRO A 60 15.96 -4.16 8.61
N LYS A 61 15.95 -4.03 9.94
CA LYS A 61 17.16 -4.10 10.77
C LYS A 61 17.86 -5.46 10.73
N ASP A 62 17.08 -6.53 10.61
CA ASP A 62 17.54 -7.90 10.39
C ASP A 62 18.01 -8.16 8.94
N LYS A 63 17.87 -7.17 8.06
CA LYS A 63 18.16 -7.25 6.62
C LYS A 63 17.32 -8.29 5.88
N ASP A 64 16.16 -8.64 6.44
CA ASP A 64 15.17 -9.43 5.72
C ASP A 64 14.54 -8.60 4.59
N ILE A 65 13.75 -9.26 3.73
CA ILE A 65 13.05 -8.65 2.60
C ILE A 65 11.88 -7.80 3.10
N THR A 66 11.25 -8.20 4.20
CA THR A 66 10.05 -7.56 4.78
C THR A 66 10.32 -7.07 6.19
N PHE A 67 9.63 -5.99 6.59
CA PHE A 67 9.66 -5.54 7.97
C PHE A 67 8.97 -6.55 8.89
N SER A 68 9.39 -6.59 10.15
CA SER A 68 8.77 -7.47 11.14
C SER A 68 7.36 -7.00 11.52
N GLU A 69 6.52 -7.93 11.95
CA GLU A 69 5.17 -7.64 12.43
C GLU A 69 5.17 -6.58 13.55
N LEU A 70 6.21 -6.55 14.39
CA LEU A 70 6.35 -5.53 15.43
C LEU A 70 6.49 -4.11 14.84
N ALA A 71 7.20 -3.96 13.72
CA ALA A 71 7.34 -2.68 13.04
C ALA A 71 6.01 -2.23 12.43
N GLU A 72 5.29 -3.17 11.80
CA GLU A 72 3.95 -2.92 11.25
C GLU A 72 2.97 -2.49 12.34
N GLN A 73 2.94 -3.22 13.45
CA GLN A 73 2.09 -2.90 14.60
C GLN A 73 2.43 -1.54 15.23
N GLN A 74 3.70 -1.12 15.24
CA GLN A 74 4.08 0.21 15.73
C GLN A 74 3.45 1.30 14.86
N LEU A 75 3.65 1.26 13.54
CA LEU A 75 3.09 2.28 12.65
C LEU A 75 1.55 2.23 12.58
N LYS A 76 0.97 1.03 12.69
CA LYS A 76 -0.47 0.84 12.77
C LYS A 76 -1.07 1.54 13.99
N LYS A 77 -0.42 1.45 15.17
CA LYS A 77 -0.89 2.19 16.36
C LYS A 77 -0.88 3.70 16.19
N ILE A 78 0.03 4.24 15.37
CA ILE A 78 0.09 5.68 15.07
C ILE A 78 -1.09 6.09 14.18
N THR A 79 -1.45 5.24 13.21
CA THR A 79 -2.49 5.54 12.22
C THR A 79 -3.91 5.25 12.70
N ASP A 80 -4.09 4.16 13.46
CA ASP A 80 -5.40 3.77 14.02
C ASP A 80 -5.81 4.60 15.25
N GLY A 81 -4.88 5.40 15.80
CA GLY A 81 -5.11 6.11 17.06
C GLY A 81 -5.89 7.41 16.94
N ASP A 82 -6.06 7.94 15.73
CA ASP A 82 -6.49 9.32 15.50
C ASP A 82 -7.01 9.55 14.08
N ASP A 83 -8.34 9.58 13.93
CA ASP A 83 -9.03 9.71 12.63
C ASP A 83 -8.78 11.06 11.92
N ASP A 84 -8.30 12.08 12.65
CA ASP A 84 -8.00 13.40 12.09
C ASP A 84 -6.59 13.48 11.46
N LEU A 85 -5.81 12.39 11.52
CA LEU A 85 -4.50 12.34 10.87
C LEU A 85 -4.64 12.02 9.39
N TYR A 86 -3.81 12.69 8.59
CA TYR A 86 -3.58 12.32 7.21
C TYR A 86 -2.10 12.09 6.96
N LEU A 87 -1.78 11.31 5.92
CA LEU A 87 -0.41 11.05 5.52
C LEU A 87 0.07 12.08 4.51
N SER A 88 1.29 12.56 4.71
CA SER A 88 2.01 13.45 3.80
C SER A 88 3.34 12.81 3.43
N GLY A 89 3.73 12.88 2.15
CA GLY A 89 5.00 12.32 1.71
C GLY A 89 5.55 13.01 0.48
N ARG A 90 6.88 13.09 0.40
CA ARG A 90 7.58 13.62 -0.78
C ARG A 90 7.85 12.49 -1.76
N VAL A 91 7.25 12.54 -2.95
CA VAL A 91 7.50 11.56 -4.02
C VAL A 91 8.95 11.65 -4.50
N ALA A 92 9.63 10.51 -4.52
CA ALA A 92 10.98 10.35 -5.06
C ALA A 92 10.95 9.87 -6.52
N MET A 93 10.18 8.81 -6.76
CA MET A 93 10.01 8.19 -8.07
C MET A 93 8.75 7.33 -8.09
N THR A 94 8.34 6.91 -9.28
CA THR A 94 7.17 6.06 -9.50
C THR A 94 7.54 4.88 -10.40
N ILE A 95 7.15 3.66 -10.02
CA ILE A 95 7.35 2.45 -10.82
C ILE A 95 6.00 1.74 -10.94
N GLY A 96 5.40 1.79 -12.13
CA GLY A 96 4.02 1.30 -12.32
C GLY A 96 3.05 2.05 -11.40
N ASN A 97 2.30 1.30 -10.59
CA ASN A 97 1.37 1.80 -9.57
C ASN A 97 2.02 1.97 -8.18
N CYS A 98 3.34 1.82 -8.07
CA CYS A 98 4.06 2.05 -6.82
C CYS A 98 4.66 3.46 -6.80
N VAL A 99 4.28 4.24 -5.78
CA VAL A 99 4.83 5.56 -5.48
C VAL A 99 5.87 5.40 -4.39
N ILE A 100 7.12 5.65 -4.73
CA ILE A 100 8.24 5.58 -3.79
C ILE A 100 8.47 6.99 -3.24
N VAL A 101 8.46 7.13 -1.91
CA VAL A 101 8.52 8.41 -1.22
C VAL A 101 9.79 8.56 -0.40
N GLU A 102 10.38 9.75 -0.40
CA GLU A 102 11.51 10.11 0.44
C GLU A 102 11.10 10.58 1.82
N SER A 103 9.83 10.87 2.08
CA SER A 103 9.32 11.12 3.43
C SER A 103 7.92 10.53 3.51
N LEU A 104 7.55 10.11 4.71
CA LEU A 104 6.19 9.68 5.00
C LEU A 104 5.90 10.05 6.46
N GLU A 105 4.99 11.00 6.62
CA GLU A 105 4.72 11.68 7.87
C GLU A 105 3.22 11.66 8.13
N THR A 106 2.82 11.51 9.39
CA THR A 106 1.44 11.82 9.79
C THR A 106 1.34 13.28 10.13
N CYS A 107 0.32 13.92 9.56
CA CYS A 107 0.06 15.34 9.69
C CYS A 107 -1.34 15.53 10.25
N ARG A 108 -1.53 16.67 10.93
CA ARG A 108 -2.85 17.15 11.33
C ARG A 108 -2.99 18.61 10.98
N ASP A 109 -4.15 18.97 10.43
CA ASP A 109 -4.51 20.36 10.22
C ASP A 109 -5.09 20.97 11.49
N LEU A 110 -4.49 22.08 11.92
CA LEU A 110 -5.02 22.93 12.97
C LEU A 110 -5.84 24.02 12.29
N THR A 111 -7.10 23.72 11.97
CA THR A 111 -8.00 24.58 11.19
C THR A 111 -8.11 25.99 11.78
N SER A 112 -8.18 26.11 13.11
CA SER A 112 -8.23 27.38 13.84
C SER A 112 -6.98 28.26 13.63
N LEU A 113 -5.84 27.65 13.30
CA LEU A 113 -4.56 28.32 13.09
C LEU A 113 -4.14 28.35 11.62
N LYS A 114 -4.90 27.71 10.71
CA LYS A 114 -4.55 27.51 9.29
C LYS A 114 -3.12 26.98 9.11
N LYS A 115 -2.74 26.01 9.94
CA LYS A 115 -1.41 25.41 9.94
C LYS A 115 -1.51 23.90 9.98
N THR A 116 -0.63 23.24 9.24
CA THR A 116 -0.40 21.81 9.35
C THR A 116 0.73 21.56 10.34
N VAL A 117 0.59 20.53 11.16
CA VAL A 117 1.61 20.08 12.10
C VAL A 117 1.96 18.63 11.81
N VAL A 118 3.25 18.35 11.66
CA VAL A 118 3.78 16.98 11.59
C VAL A 118 3.72 16.37 13.00
N ARG A 119 3.11 15.20 13.11
CA ARG A 119 2.93 14.47 14.36
C ARG A 119 3.97 13.37 14.50
N HIS A 120 4.15 12.57 13.45
CA HIS A 120 5.16 11.51 13.42
C HIS A 120 5.84 11.44 12.06
N ASP A 121 7.15 11.16 12.05
CA ASP A 121 7.92 10.79 10.86
C ASP A 121 8.16 9.28 10.89
N PHE A 122 7.58 8.55 9.93
CA PHE A 122 7.66 7.09 9.91
C PHE A 122 9.07 6.57 9.69
N ARG A 123 9.93 7.31 8.99
CA ARG A 123 11.34 6.94 8.88
C ARG A 123 11.98 6.95 10.25
N GLN A 124 11.80 8.03 11.01
CA GLN A 124 12.40 8.16 12.32
C GLN A 124 11.89 7.07 13.26
N GLU A 125 10.57 6.88 13.33
CA GLU A 125 9.91 5.84 14.13
C GLU A 125 10.47 4.44 13.85
N LEU A 126 10.70 4.12 12.57
CA LEU A 126 11.29 2.85 12.18
C LEU A 126 12.79 2.77 12.48
N LEU A 127 13.57 3.83 12.20
CA LEU A 127 15.03 3.83 12.41
C LEU A 127 15.43 3.66 13.88
N GLU A 128 14.56 4.03 14.82
CA GLU A 128 14.83 3.85 16.25
C GLU A 128 15.03 2.38 16.63
N ARG A 129 14.24 1.45 16.06
CA ARG A 129 14.21 0.04 16.52
C ARG A 129 14.10 -1.00 15.42
N HIS A 130 13.51 -0.67 14.28
CA HIS A 130 13.03 -1.62 13.27
C HIS A 130 13.75 -1.52 11.92
N ALA A 131 14.44 -0.41 11.64
CA ALA A 131 15.10 -0.16 10.37
C ALA A 131 16.56 0.24 10.53
N ILE A 132 17.30 0.13 9.42
CA ILE A 132 18.61 0.76 9.24
C ILE A 132 18.61 1.59 7.93
N PRO A 133 19.46 2.62 7.82
CA PRO A 133 19.59 3.39 6.58
C PRO A 133 20.01 2.53 5.39
N ASN A 134 19.46 2.84 4.21
CA ASN A 134 19.80 2.20 2.93
C ASN A 134 19.93 3.26 1.83
N PRO A 135 20.96 4.12 1.85
CA PRO A 135 21.06 5.30 0.97
C PRO A 135 21.16 4.96 -0.52
N GLU A 136 21.65 3.78 -0.88
CA GLU A 136 21.77 3.34 -2.28
C GLU A 136 20.45 2.76 -2.84
N HIS A 137 19.35 2.76 -2.07
CA HIS A 137 18.08 2.13 -2.47
C HIS A 137 17.56 2.69 -3.80
N LEU A 138 17.32 4.01 -3.87
CA LEU A 138 16.76 4.64 -5.07
C LEU A 138 17.67 4.48 -6.29
N LYS A 139 18.98 4.64 -6.11
CA LYS A 139 19.96 4.50 -7.18
C LYS A 139 20.00 3.09 -7.76
N LYS A 140 19.88 2.06 -6.91
CA LYS A 140 19.77 0.67 -7.38
C LYS A 140 18.48 0.43 -8.16
N LEU A 141 17.36 0.99 -7.72
CA LEU A 141 16.09 0.89 -8.45
C LEU A 141 16.17 1.57 -9.81
N ASP A 142 16.73 2.78 -9.88
CA ASP A 142 16.93 3.51 -11.12
C ASP A 142 17.76 2.70 -12.13
N GLN A 143 18.86 2.09 -11.68
CA GLN A 143 19.69 1.22 -12.52
C GLN A 143 18.95 -0.03 -13.04
N LEU A 144 17.98 -0.56 -12.28
CA LEU A 144 17.17 -1.69 -12.71
C LEU A 144 16.11 -1.28 -13.74
N CYS A 145 15.59 -0.06 -13.62
CA CYS A 145 14.60 0.50 -14.55
C CYS A 145 15.21 1.09 -15.82
N ALA A 146 16.51 1.42 -15.82
CA ALA A 146 17.22 1.96 -16.98
C ALA A 146 17.52 0.91 -18.08
N LYS A 147 16.95 -0.29 -18.00
CA LYS A 147 17.09 -1.37 -18.98
C LYS A 147 15.91 -1.45 -19.93
#